data_AF-A0A2U1KMU7-F1
#
_entry.id   AF-A0A2U1KMU7-F1
#
_cell.length_a   1.000
_cell.length_b   1.000
_cell.length_c   1.000
_cell.angle_alpha   90.00
_cell.angle_beta   90.00
_cell.angle_gamma   90.00
#
_symmetry.space_group_name_H-M   'P 1'
#
loop_
_entity.id
_entity.type
_entity.pdbx_description
1 polymer ?
#
loop_
_entity_poly.entity_id
_entity_poly.type
_entity_poly.pdbx_seq_one_letter_code
_entity_poly.pdbx_strand_id
1 'polypeptide(L)' 'MYIGREQKQNEEIGLSWSKKAAAEAEAVAAISCSGHGRAFLDGPISGGKPICECYDCYSGVDCSEFSPAGSCVIDVER' A
#
# COMPACT_ATOMS: atom_id res chain seq x y z
N MET A 1 36.92 -33.52 0.90
CA MET A 1 36.71 -32.12 0.46
C MET A 1 35.21 -31.94 0.24
N TYR A 2 34.52 -31.35 1.20
CA TYR A 2 33.09 -31.02 1.07
C TYR A 2 33.01 -29.52 0.78
N ILE A 3 32.86 -29.17 -0.49
CA ILE A 3 32.58 -27.79 -0.90
C ILE A 3 31.25 -27.84 -1.67
N GLY A 4 30.25 -27.10 -1.18
CA GLY A 4 29.02 -26.89 -1.96
C GLY A 4 27.71 -26.64 -1.19
N ARG A 5 27.69 -26.39 0.12
CA ARG A 5 26.45 -26.08 0.86
C ARG A 5 26.31 -24.63 1.35
N GLU A 6 27.05 -23.68 0.79
CA GLU A 6 27.03 -22.29 1.29
C GLU A 6 26.06 -21.35 0.57
N GLN A 7 25.16 -21.83 -0.30
CA GLN A 7 24.13 -20.97 -0.92
C GLN A 7 22.70 -21.25 -0.47
N LYS A 8 22.45 -22.21 0.43
CA LYS A 8 21.09 -22.61 0.81
C LYS A 8 20.71 -22.34 2.26
N GLN A 9 21.48 -21.50 2.96
CA GLN A 9 21.32 -21.32 4.41
C GLN A 9 21.12 -19.85 4.83
N ASN A 10 20.81 -18.96 3.90
CA ASN A 10 20.37 -17.58 4.21
C ASN A 10 18.91 -17.30 3.82
N GLU A 11 18.16 -18.35 3.43
CA GLU A 11 16.72 -18.31 3.15
C GLU A 11 15.88 -18.95 4.27
N GLU A 12 16.52 -19.57 5.27
CA GLU A 12 15.88 -20.40 6.31
C GLU A 12 15.73 -19.72 7.69
N ILE A 13 15.94 -18.40 7.78
CA ILE A 13 15.08 -17.56 8.64
C ILE A 13 14.00 -16.94 7.73
N GLY A 14 13.48 -17.75 6.81
CA GLY A 14 12.47 -17.35 5.85
C GLY A 14 11.17 -17.02 6.56
N LEU A 15 10.52 -15.95 6.10
CA LEU A 15 9.14 -15.63 6.48
C LEU A 15 8.30 -16.89 6.35
N SER A 16 7.82 -17.43 7.47
CA SER A 16 7.00 -18.64 7.52
C SER A 16 5.54 -18.25 7.68
N TRP A 17 5.06 -18.18 8.92
CA TRP A 17 3.69 -17.79 9.24
C TRP A 17 3.35 -16.37 8.77
N SER A 18 4.34 -15.46 8.76
CA SER A 18 4.16 -14.05 8.39
C SER A 18 4.15 -13.80 6.89
N LYS A 19 4.54 -14.78 6.07
CA LYS A 19 4.73 -14.59 4.63
C LYS A 19 3.48 -14.06 3.94
N LYS A 20 2.31 -14.61 4.27
CA LYS A 20 1.04 -14.18 3.68
C LYS A 20 0.68 -12.75 4.10
N ALA A 21 0.77 -12.46 5.40
CA ALA A 21 0.46 -11.13 5.92
C ALA A 21 1.39 -10.05 5.34
N ALA A 22 2.69 -10.34 5.22
CA ALA A 22 3.66 -9.43 4.60
C ALA A 22 3.33 -9.19 3.12
N ALA A 23 3.07 -10.25 2.35
CA ALA A 23 2.72 -10.12 0.93
C ALA A 23 1.43 -9.31 0.70
N GLU A 24 0.42 -9.48 1.56
CA GLU A 24 -0.82 -8.70 1.49
C GLU A 24 -0.55 -7.22 1.81
N ALA A 25 0.23 -6.93 2.85
CA ALA A 25 0.62 -5.56 3.19
C ALA A 25 1.40 -4.86 2.07
N GLU A 26 2.36 -5.56 1.47
CA GLU A 26 3.13 -5.06 0.33
C GLU A 26 2.25 -4.82 -0.90
N ALA A 27 1.33 -5.76 -1.19
CA ALA A 27 0.41 -5.62 -2.32
C ALA A 27 -0.51 -4.41 -2.18
N VAL A 28 -1.01 -4.13 -0.97
CA VAL A 28 -1.84 -2.94 -0.71
C VAL A 28 -1.02 -1.66 -0.76
N ALA A 29 0.18 -1.65 -0.19
CA ALA A 29 1.08 -0.50 -0.26
C ALA A 29 1.51 -0.16 -1.70
N ALA A 30 1.53 -1.15 -2.60
CA ALA A 30 1.84 -0.97 -4.01
C ALA A 30 0.67 -0.42 -4.85
N ILE A 31 -0.53 -0.24 -4.29
CA ILE A 31 -1.66 0.36 -5.01
C ILE A 31 -1.33 1.83 -5.31
N SER A 32 -1.42 2.21 -6.60
CA SER A 32 -1.15 3.58 -7.03
C SER A 32 -2.35 4.49 -6.75
N CYS A 33 -2.22 5.33 -5.73
CA CYS A 33 -3.17 6.41 -5.41
C CYS A 33 -2.64 7.78 -5.88
N SER A 34 -1.98 7.82 -7.04
CA SER A 34 -1.45 9.03 -7.71
C SER A 34 -0.50 9.91 -6.89
N GLY A 35 0.01 9.41 -5.75
CA GLY A 35 0.77 10.20 -4.79
C GLY A 35 -0.07 11.14 -3.91
N HIS A 36 -1.39 11.10 -4.06
CA HIS A 36 -2.37 11.96 -3.39
C HIS A 36 -3.31 11.18 -2.46
N GLY A 37 -2.92 9.95 -2.13
CA GLY A 37 -3.64 9.10 -1.21
C GLY A 37 -2.84 7.83 -0.91
N ARG A 38 -3.50 6.91 -0.21
CA ARG A 38 -2.94 5.59 0.17
C ARG A 38 -4.07 4.59 0.37
N ALA A 39 -3.77 3.31 0.22
CA ALA A 39 -4.71 2.23 0.51
C ALA A 39 -4.27 1.49 1.77
N PHE A 40 -5.24 0.94 2.51
CA PHE A 40 -5.00 0.16 3.73
C PHE A 40 -5.62 -1.23 3.63
N LEU A 41 -5.05 -2.20 4.33
CA LEU A 41 -5.52 -3.60 4.32
C LEU A 41 -6.95 -3.75 4.82
N ASP A 42 -7.31 -2.93 5.81
CA ASP A 42 -8.60 -2.80 6.47
C ASP A 42 -9.48 -1.70 5.86
N GLY A 43 -9.01 -1.07 4.78
CA GLY A 43 -9.75 -0.04 4.07
C GLY A 43 -11.02 -0.58 3.38
N PRO A 44 -11.93 0.33 2.96
CA PRO A 44 -13.12 -0.06 2.21
C PRO A 44 -12.72 -0.78 0.91
N ILE A 45 -13.47 -1.80 0.51
CA ILE A 45 -13.15 -2.65 -0.64
C ILE A 45 -14.13 -2.39 -1.79
N SER A 46 -13.61 -2.20 -3.01
CA SER A 46 -14.40 -2.14 -4.24
C SER A 46 -13.75 -3.04 -5.30
N GLY A 47 -14.53 -3.87 -5.99
CA GLY A 47 -14.01 -4.81 -6.99
C GLY A 47 -12.97 -5.80 -6.45
N GLY A 48 -13.01 -6.12 -5.15
CA GLY A 48 -12.07 -7.04 -4.50
C GLY A 48 -10.71 -6.43 -4.15
N LYS A 49 -10.54 -5.11 -4.27
CA LYS A 49 -9.33 -4.39 -3.85
C LYS A 49 -9.66 -3.27 -2.86
N PRO A 50 -8.79 -2.96 -1.90
CA PRO A 50 -8.93 -1.77 -1.08
C PRO A 50 -8.95 -0.50 -1.96
N ILE A 51 -9.83 0.43 -1.63
CA ILE A 51 -9.90 1.73 -2.30
C ILE A 51 -8.87 2.69 -1.72
N CYS A 52 -8.47 3.68 -2.52
CA CYS A 52 -7.60 4.75 -2.06
C CYS A 52 -8.34 5.67 -1.08
N GLU A 53 -7.72 5.94 0.06
CA GLU A 53 -8.04 7.05 0.93
C GLU A 53 -7.22 8.27 0.49
N CYS A 54 -7.93 9.27 -0.06
CA CYS A 54 -7.32 10.47 -0.60
C CYS A 54 -6.99 11.49 0.49
N TYR A 55 -5.96 12.29 0.23
CA TYR A 55 -5.68 13.50 1.01
C TYR A 55 -6.71 14.59 0.71
N ASP A 56 -6.74 15.61 1.56
CA ASP A 56 -7.66 16.72 1.43
C ASP A 56 -7.59 17.35 0.04
N CYS A 57 -8.74 17.76 -0.49
CA CYS A 57 -8.93 18.29 -1.84
C CYS A 57 -8.69 17.31 -3.01
N TYR A 58 -8.39 16.03 -2.76
CA TYR A 58 -8.24 15.01 -3.81
C TYR A 58 -9.41 14.02 -3.83
N SER A 59 -9.82 13.61 -5.03
CA SER A 59 -10.89 12.65 -5.26
C SER A 59 -10.58 11.73 -6.45
N GLY A 60 -11.55 10.88 -6.80
CA GLY A 60 -11.40 9.85 -7.83
C GLY A 60 -10.94 8.51 -7.25
N VAL A 61 -11.02 7.46 -8.07
CA VAL A 61 -10.65 6.09 -7.68
C VAL A 61 -9.18 5.93 -7.29
N ASP A 62 -8.31 6.79 -7.82
CA ASP A 62 -6.87 6.81 -7.61
C ASP A 62 -6.37 8.15 -7.04
N CYS A 63 -7.26 8.99 -6.49
CA CYS A 63 -6.94 10.31 -5.93
C CYS A 63 -6.30 11.30 -6.91
N SER A 64 -6.45 11.10 -8.23
CA SER A 64 -5.86 12.01 -9.24
C SER A 64 -6.64 13.31 -9.46
N GLU A 65 -7.90 13.37 -9.03
CA GLU A 65 -8.76 14.52 -9.29
C GLU A 65 -8.57 15.59 -8.22
N PHE A 66 -8.03 16.75 -8.61
CA PHE A 66 -7.85 17.88 -7.70
C PHE A 66 -9.07 18.81 -7.71
N SER A 67 -9.57 19.12 -6.53
CA SER A 67 -10.61 20.15 -6.34
C SER A 67 -10.00 21.55 -6.38
N PRO A 68 -10.44 22.45 -7.29
CA PRO A 68 -9.86 23.77 -7.44
C PRO A 68 -10.06 24.68 -6.23
N ALA A 69 -9.22 25.72 -6.14
CA ALA A 69 -9.25 26.69 -5.05
C ALA A 69 -10.64 27.33 -4.89
N GLY A 70 -11.20 27.24 -3.67
CA GLY A 70 -12.53 27.76 -3.33
C GLY A 70 -13.63 26.72 -3.25
N SER A 71 -13.43 25.49 -3.73
CA SER A 71 -14.38 24.37 -3.53
C SER A 71 -13.97 23.39 -2.44
N CYS A 72 -12.75 23.50 -1.93
CA CYS A 72 -12.23 22.64 -0.87
C CYS A 72 -11.33 23.45 0.09
N VAL A 73 -11.22 22.97 1.32
CA VAL A 73 -10.34 23.52 2.36
C VAL A 73 -9.42 22.39 2.84
N ILE A 74 -8.15 22.71 3.09
CA ILE A 74 -7.18 21.78 3.66
C ILE A 74 -7.24 21.90 5.18
N ASP A 75 -7.35 20.78 5.87
CA ASP A 75 -7.22 20.72 7.32
C ASP A 75 -5.75 20.49 7.70
N VAL A 76 -5.15 21.50 8.33
CA VAL A 76 -3.74 21.48 8.74
C VAL A 76 -3.56 21.17 10.22
N GLU A 77 -4.63 20.85 10.94
CA GLU A 77 -4.60 20.60 12.39
C GLU A 77 -4.50 19.10 12.75
N ARG A 78 -4.25 18.24 11.76
CA ARG A 78 -4.27 16.78 11.88
C ARG A 78 -3.05 16.17 12.57
#